data_AF-A0A4R9EZJ0-F1
#
_entry.id   AF-A0A4R9EZJ0-F1
#
_cell.length_a   1.000
_cell.length_b   1.000
_cell.length_c   1.000
_cell.angle_alpha   90.00
_cell.angle_beta   90.00
_cell.angle_gamma   90.00
#
_symmetry.space_group_name_H-M   'P 1'
#
loop_
_entity.id
_entity.type
_entity.pdbx_description
1 polymer ?
#
loop_
_entity_poly.entity_id
_entity_poly.type
_entity_poly.pdbx_seq_one_letter_code
_entity_poly.pdbx_strand_id
1 'polypeptide(L)'
;MQLIAMNLGPLKPDPHHLVVAAVLFGSVFLVVRRILPRLDRVLEVRAGILEGVTGGAAAELRLEAERVRDKREAMLAEARHEAALVRQQAREEGAALIAAAREDGVRERAELVASGQARIETERASAEAELRGQVSELASELASRIVGEPLPAATGSGR
;
A
#
# COMPACT_ATOMS: atom_id res chain seq x y z
N MET A 1 -44.55 -77.30 49.60
CA MET A 1 -44.37 -78.19 48.43
C MET A 1 -42.90 -78.22 48.06
N GLN A 2 -42.29 -79.40 48.21
CA GLN A 2 -40.90 -79.68 47.83
C GLN A 2 -40.80 -79.66 46.31
N LEU A 3 -39.90 -78.84 45.74
CA LEU A 3 -39.80 -78.64 44.30
C LEU A 3 -38.49 -79.14 43.67
N ILE A 4 -37.64 -79.88 44.39
CA ILE A 4 -36.49 -80.56 43.78
C ILE A 4 -36.21 -81.89 44.49
N ALA A 5 -36.46 -83.01 43.80
CA ALA A 5 -36.13 -84.36 44.24
C ALA A 5 -34.88 -84.86 43.50
N MET A 6 -33.70 -84.46 43.94
CA MET A 6 -32.41 -85.07 43.61
C MET A 6 -31.52 -85.08 44.85
N ASN A 7 -30.95 -86.23 45.19
CA ASN A 7 -30.09 -86.42 46.35
C ASN A 7 -28.67 -85.92 46.03
N LEU A 8 -28.41 -84.63 46.30
CA LEU A 8 -27.06 -84.05 46.30
C LEU A 8 -26.53 -84.15 47.73
N GLY A 9 -25.34 -84.74 47.90
CA GLY A 9 -24.63 -84.91 49.18
C GLY A 9 -24.20 -83.57 49.80
N PRO A 10 -22.92 -83.32 50.13
CA PRO A 10 -22.45 -82.08 50.80
C PRO A 10 -22.67 -80.77 50.01
N LEU A 11 -23.39 -80.83 48.89
CA LEU A 11 -23.75 -79.75 47.98
C LEU A 11 -25.23 -79.31 48.13
N LYS A 12 -25.94 -79.76 49.17
CA LYS A 12 -27.30 -79.30 49.44
C LYS A 12 -27.23 -77.81 49.83
N PRO A 13 -27.77 -76.89 49.00
CA PRO A 13 -27.57 -75.47 49.23
C PRO A 13 -28.35 -75.08 50.49
N ASP A 14 -27.62 -74.57 51.48
CA ASP A 14 -28.26 -74.10 52.69
C ASP A 14 -29.06 -72.83 52.36
N PRO A 15 -30.38 -72.79 52.65
CA PRO A 15 -31.22 -71.65 52.31
C PRO A 15 -30.68 -70.31 52.81
N HIS A 16 -29.95 -70.28 53.92
CA HIS A 16 -29.36 -69.05 54.44
C HIS A 16 -28.26 -68.49 53.52
N HIS A 17 -27.40 -69.34 52.93
CA HIS A 17 -26.37 -68.91 51.99
C HIS A 17 -26.98 -68.38 50.68
N LEU A 18 -28.06 -69.00 50.20
CA LEU A 18 -28.78 -68.52 49.02
C LEU A 18 -29.42 -67.15 49.26
N VAL A 19 -30.02 -66.92 50.43
CA VAL A 19 -30.61 -65.63 50.78
C VAL A 19 -29.53 -64.55 50.91
N VAL A 20 -28.42 -64.84 51.59
CA VAL A 20 -27.30 -63.87 51.72
C VAL A 20 -26.67 -63.58 50.36
N ALA A 21 -26.44 -64.59 49.52
CA ALA A 21 -25.92 -64.41 48.17
C ALA A 21 -26.88 -63.60 47.29
N ALA A 22 -28.20 -63.83 47.39
CA ALA A 22 -29.20 -63.05 46.67
C ALA A 22 -29.25 -61.58 47.13
N VAL A 23 -29.10 -61.32 48.42
CA VAL A 23 -29.04 -59.95 48.97
C VAL A 23 -27.75 -59.24 48.52
N LEU A 24 -26.59 -59.90 48.56
CA LEU A 24 -25.32 -59.35 48.08
C LEU A 24 -25.33 -59.12 46.56
N PHE A 25 -25.86 -60.07 45.79
CA PHE A 25 -26.02 -59.92 44.35
C PHE A 25 -26.99 -58.78 44.00
N GLY A 26 -28.12 -58.71 44.70
CA GLY A 26 -29.12 -57.65 44.53
C GLY A 26 -28.57 -56.26 44.85
N SER A 27 -27.75 -56.12 45.90
CA SER A 27 -27.13 -54.84 46.26
C SER A 27 -26.14 -54.37 45.20
N VAL A 28 -25.25 -55.26 44.72
CA VAL A 28 -24.33 -54.95 43.62
C VAL A 28 -25.08 -54.64 42.33
N PHE A 29 -26.11 -55.41 42.00
CA PHE A 29 -26.94 -55.20 40.81
C PHE A 29 -27.62 -53.82 40.82
N LEU A 30 -28.14 -53.39 41.97
CA LEU A 30 -28.76 -52.06 42.12
C LEU A 30 -27.75 -50.93 41.91
N VAL A 31 -26.53 -51.08 42.45
CA VAL A 31 -25.44 -50.10 42.27
C VAL A 31 -25.01 -50.03 40.81
N VAL A 32 -24.78 -51.16 40.15
CA VAL A 32 -24.41 -51.22 38.73
C VAL A 32 -25.51 -50.62 37.85
N ARG A 33 -26.78 -50.98 38.10
CA ARG A 33 -27.94 -50.40 37.40
C ARG A 33 -28.05 -48.89 37.57
N ARG A 34 -27.56 -48.33 38.68
CA ARG A 34 -27.55 -46.88 38.94
C ARG A 34 -26.40 -46.16 38.23
N ILE A 35 -25.27 -46.84 37.98
CA ILE A 35 -24.06 -46.26 37.37
C ILE A 35 -24.10 -46.33 35.84
N LEU A 36 -24.63 -47.42 35.25
CA LEU A 36 -24.79 -47.57 33.80
C LEU A 36 -25.33 -46.32 33.08
N PRO A 37 -26.47 -45.73 33.47
CA PRO A 37 -27.01 -44.56 32.77
C PRO A 37 -26.12 -43.32 32.87
N ARG A 38 -25.24 -43.23 33.88
CA ARG A 38 -24.27 -42.14 33.98
C ARG A 38 -23.10 -42.33 33.00
N LEU A 39 -22.70 -43.58 32.78
CA LEU A 39 -21.61 -43.91 31.85
C LEU A 39 -22.07 -43.66 30.40
N ASP A 40 -23.28 -44.11 30.05
CA ASP A 40 -23.87 -43.89 28.72
C ASP A 40 -23.98 -42.39 28.42
N ARG A 41 -24.45 -41.58 29.38
CA ARG A 41 -24.47 -40.12 29.23
C ARG A 41 -23.09 -39.51 28.95
N VAL A 42 -22.04 -39.97 29.63
CA VAL A 42 -20.68 -39.44 29.41
C VAL A 42 -20.16 -39.83 28.04
N LEU A 43 -20.44 -41.06 27.58
CA LEU A 43 -20.08 -41.53 26.25
C LEU A 43 -20.82 -40.76 25.16
N GLU A 44 -22.13 -40.53 25.31
CA GLU A 44 -22.93 -39.72 24.39
C GLU A 44 -22.45 -38.26 24.32
N VAL A 45 -22.15 -37.63 25.47
CA VAL A 45 -21.61 -36.27 25.50
C VAL A 45 -20.27 -36.19 24.77
N ARG A 46 -19.38 -37.18 24.97
CA ARG A 46 -18.09 -37.21 24.27
C ARG A 46 -18.26 -37.45 22.77
N ALA A 47 -19.14 -38.36 22.38
CA ALA A 47 -19.44 -38.63 20.97
C ALA A 47 -20.03 -37.39 20.27
N GLY A 48 -20.98 -36.70 20.91
CA GLY A 48 -21.57 -35.47 20.38
C GLY A 48 -20.58 -34.31 20.24
N ILE A 49 -19.61 -34.19 21.16
CA ILE A 49 -18.54 -33.19 21.04
C ILE A 49 -17.62 -33.51 19.85
N LEU A 50 -17.21 -34.78 19.70
CA LEU A 50 -16.39 -35.23 18.59
C LEU A 50 -17.10 -35.00 17.25
N GLU A 51 -18.37 -35.36 17.16
CA GLU A 51 -19.19 -35.14 15.97
C GLU A 51 -19.46 -33.66 15.72
N GLY A 52 -19.56 -32.81 16.75
CA GLY A 52 -19.60 -31.36 16.56
C GLY A 52 -18.29 -30.77 16.01
N VAL A 53 -17.15 -31.37 16.36
CA VAL A 53 -15.81 -30.93 15.90
C VAL A 53 -15.48 -31.47 14.51
N THR A 54 -15.97 -32.65 14.13
CA THR A 54 -15.71 -33.25 12.80
C THR A 54 -16.90 -33.17 11.85
N GLY A 55 -18.07 -32.80 12.34
CA GLY A 55 -19.32 -32.75 11.58
C GLY A 55 -19.49 -31.47 10.78
N GLY A 56 -20.67 -31.36 10.15
CA GLY A 56 -20.96 -30.37 9.11
C GLY A 56 -20.60 -28.93 9.46
N ALA A 57 -20.83 -28.48 10.70
CA ALA A 57 -20.55 -27.11 11.12
C ALA A 57 -19.05 -26.74 11.04
N ALA A 58 -18.15 -27.67 11.40
CA ALA A 58 -16.71 -27.44 11.29
C ALA A 58 -16.23 -27.50 9.83
N ALA A 59 -16.84 -28.37 9.01
CA ALA A 59 -16.57 -28.44 7.58
C ALA A 59 -17.03 -27.17 6.83
N GLU A 60 -18.23 -26.67 7.15
CA GLU A 60 -18.76 -25.41 6.61
C GLU A 60 -17.89 -24.22 7.02
N LEU A 61 -17.45 -24.16 8.27
CA LEU A 61 -16.56 -23.10 8.74
C LEU A 61 -15.21 -23.12 7.99
N ARG A 62 -14.65 -24.30 7.74
CA ARG A 62 -13.41 -24.45 6.96
C ARG A 62 -13.61 -24.01 5.51
N LEU A 63 -14.70 -24.43 4.89
CA LEU A 63 -15.04 -24.06 3.53
C LEU A 63 -15.25 -22.54 3.40
N GLU A 64 -15.90 -21.92 4.37
CA GLU A 64 -16.07 -20.46 4.39
C GLU A 64 -14.75 -19.74 4.64
N ALA A 65 -13.89 -20.27 5.51
CA ALA A 65 -12.54 -19.73 5.71
C ALA A 65 -11.69 -19.82 4.43
N GLU A 66 -11.77 -20.91 3.69
CA GLU A 66 -11.12 -21.08 2.38
C GLU A 66 -11.68 -20.07 1.36
N ARG A 67 -13.00 -19.94 1.24
CA ARG A 67 -13.62 -18.93 0.35
C ARG A 67 -13.19 -17.50 0.70
N VAL A 68 -13.11 -17.17 1.98
CA VAL A 68 -12.65 -15.84 2.43
C VAL A 68 -11.18 -15.63 2.10
N ARG A 69 -10.34 -16.66 2.23
CA ARG A 69 -8.93 -16.63 1.82
C ARG A 69 -8.82 -16.41 0.32
N ASP A 70 -9.51 -17.19 -0.49
CA ASP A 70 -9.49 -17.09 -1.95
C ASP A 70 -9.96 -15.70 -2.41
N LYS A 71 -11.06 -15.19 -1.83
CA LYS A 71 -11.54 -13.83 -2.10
C LYS A 71 -10.50 -12.77 -1.74
N ARG A 72 -9.83 -12.91 -0.60
CA ARG A 72 -8.76 -11.98 -0.21
C ARG A 72 -7.56 -12.05 -1.15
N GLU A 73 -7.15 -13.24 -1.55
CA GLU A 73 -6.03 -13.42 -2.48
C GLU A 73 -6.37 -12.84 -3.86
N ALA A 74 -7.59 -13.04 -4.34
CA ALA A 74 -8.09 -12.43 -5.57
C ALA A 74 -8.08 -10.89 -5.48
N MET A 75 -8.59 -10.31 -4.38
CA MET A 75 -8.55 -8.85 -4.18
C MET A 75 -7.12 -8.31 -4.11
N LEU A 76 -6.18 -9.04 -3.49
CA LEU A 76 -4.77 -8.64 -3.44
C LEU A 76 -4.10 -8.74 -4.82
N ALA A 77 -4.43 -9.75 -5.61
CA ALA A 77 -3.95 -9.88 -6.98
C ALA A 77 -4.45 -8.73 -7.87
N GLU A 78 -5.75 -8.42 -7.78
CA GLU A 78 -6.35 -7.30 -8.50
C GLU A 78 -5.73 -5.95 -8.10
N ALA A 79 -5.62 -5.68 -6.79
CA ALA A 79 -5.01 -4.45 -6.30
C ALA A 79 -3.54 -4.30 -6.73
N ARG A 80 -2.78 -5.41 -6.84
CA ARG A 80 -1.41 -5.39 -7.37
C ARG A 80 -1.38 -5.10 -8.86
N HIS A 81 -2.33 -5.64 -9.62
CA HIS A 81 -2.47 -5.39 -11.05
C HIS A 81 -2.82 -3.91 -11.30
N GLU A 82 -3.84 -3.39 -10.63
CA GLU A 82 -4.24 -1.99 -10.71
C GLU A 82 -3.10 -1.06 -10.29
N ALA A 83 -2.40 -1.35 -9.19
CA ALA A 83 -1.24 -0.57 -8.78
C ALA A 83 -0.10 -0.60 -9.81
N ALA A 84 0.08 -1.71 -10.55
CA ALA A 84 1.05 -1.79 -11.63
C ALA A 84 0.63 -0.92 -12.83
N LEU A 85 -0.65 -0.96 -13.21
CA LEU A 85 -1.21 -0.11 -14.26
C LEU A 85 -1.07 1.38 -13.93
N VAL A 86 -1.46 1.80 -12.72
CA VAL A 86 -1.33 3.19 -12.28
C VAL A 86 0.12 3.65 -12.29
N ARG A 87 1.06 2.80 -11.85
CA ARG A 87 2.50 3.13 -11.92
C ARG A 87 3.00 3.25 -13.35
N GLN A 88 2.48 2.45 -14.28
CA GLN A 88 2.84 2.54 -15.68
C GLN A 88 2.29 3.82 -16.31
N GLN A 89 1.00 4.11 -16.10
CA GLN A 89 0.34 5.33 -16.57
C GLN A 89 1.07 6.58 -16.05
N ALA A 90 1.36 6.65 -14.75
CA ALA A 90 2.09 7.77 -14.18
C ALA A 90 3.51 7.97 -14.76
N ARG A 91 4.18 6.88 -15.18
CA ARG A 91 5.49 6.97 -15.86
C ARG A 91 5.35 7.49 -17.29
N GLU A 92 4.36 7.01 -18.02
CA GLU A 92 4.09 7.42 -19.39
C GLU A 92 3.65 8.89 -19.44
N GLU A 93 2.68 9.27 -18.59
CA GLU A 93 2.22 10.65 -18.43
C GLU A 93 3.35 11.57 -17.93
N GLY A 94 4.13 11.13 -16.94
CA GLY A 94 5.26 11.90 -16.44
C GLY A 94 6.34 12.14 -17.51
N ALA A 95 6.65 11.13 -18.32
CA ALA A 95 7.59 11.26 -19.43
C ALA A 95 7.06 12.22 -20.51
N ALA A 96 5.78 12.12 -20.85
CA ALA A 96 5.12 13.02 -21.80
C ALA A 96 5.11 14.47 -21.30
N LEU A 97 4.80 14.68 -20.02
CA LEU A 97 4.81 16.01 -19.40
C LEU A 97 6.21 16.62 -19.40
N ILE A 98 7.24 15.85 -19.07
CA ILE A 98 8.63 16.33 -19.12
C ILE A 98 9.04 16.69 -20.56
N ALA A 99 8.63 15.90 -21.55
CA ALA A 99 8.89 16.20 -22.95
C ALA A 99 8.20 17.50 -23.40
N ALA A 100 6.91 17.65 -23.08
CA ALA A 100 6.15 18.87 -23.36
C ALA A 100 6.75 20.10 -22.67
N ALA A 101 7.08 20.01 -21.38
CA ALA A 101 7.71 21.11 -20.64
C ALA A 101 9.09 21.49 -21.21
N ARG A 102 9.86 20.53 -21.73
CA ARG A 102 11.13 20.82 -22.43
C ARG A 102 10.89 21.55 -23.74
N GLU A 103 9.92 21.13 -24.53
CA GLU A 103 9.56 21.78 -25.79
C GLU A 103 9.09 23.22 -25.56
N ASP A 104 8.17 23.42 -24.62
CA ASP A 104 7.68 24.74 -24.22
C ASP A 104 8.82 25.64 -23.74
N GLY A 105 9.73 25.12 -22.90
CA GLY A 105 10.89 25.86 -22.42
C GLY A 105 11.90 26.22 -23.52
N VAL A 106 12.03 25.40 -24.57
CA VAL A 106 12.84 25.74 -25.76
C VAL A 106 12.18 26.85 -26.57
N ARG A 107 10.85 26.78 -26.76
CA ARG A 107 10.07 27.82 -27.45
C ARG A 107 10.16 29.16 -26.72
N GLU A 108 9.89 29.18 -25.42
CA GLU A 108 9.95 30.39 -24.59
C GLU A 108 11.36 31.00 -24.59
N ARG A 109 12.40 30.16 -24.50
CA ARG A 109 13.79 30.63 -24.62
C ARG A 109 14.05 31.28 -25.98
N ALA A 110 13.59 30.69 -27.06
CA ALA A 110 13.78 31.25 -28.40
C ALA A 110 13.08 32.61 -28.54
N GLU A 111 11.86 32.74 -28.02
CA GLU A 111 11.11 34.01 -27.99
C GLU A 111 11.82 35.07 -27.13
N LEU A 112 12.34 34.69 -25.97
CA LEU A 112 13.09 35.59 -25.09
C LEU A 112 14.40 36.06 -25.76
N VAL A 113 15.12 35.17 -26.44
CA VAL A 113 16.34 35.55 -27.17
C VAL A 113 16.01 36.47 -28.35
N ALA A 114 14.97 36.17 -29.12
CA ALA A 114 14.55 37.00 -30.25
C ALA A 114 14.12 38.41 -29.81
N SER A 115 13.31 38.50 -28.74
CA SER A 115 12.91 39.80 -28.17
C SER A 115 14.09 40.55 -27.56
N GLY A 116 15.04 39.85 -26.93
CA GLY A 116 16.28 40.43 -26.43
C GLY A 116 17.14 41.01 -27.54
N GLN A 117 17.32 40.29 -28.66
CA GLN A 117 18.05 40.79 -29.82
C GLN A 117 17.40 42.04 -30.43
N ALA A 118 16.07 42.04 -30.58
CA ALA A 118 15.33 43.21 -31.07
C ALA A 118 15.50 44.44 -30.16
N ARG A 119 15.53 44.24 -28.83
CA ARG A 119 15.80 45.31 -27.87
C ARG A 119 17.23 45.84 -27.99
N ILE A 120 18.22 44.95 -28.05
CA ILE A 120 19.63 45.33 -28.22
C ILE A 120 19.81 46.15 -29.50
N GLU A 121 19.22 45.73 -30.62
CA GLU A 121 19.34 46.47 -31.89
C GLU A 121 18.74 47.89 -31.78
N THR A 122 17.62 48.01 -31.09
CA THR A 122 16.96 49.30 -30.82
C THR A 122 17.82 50.19 -29.92
N GLU A 123 18.35 49.63 -28.82
CA GLU A 123 19.24 50.33 -27.89
C GLU A 123 20.53 50.78 -28.60
N ARG A 124 21.06 49.96 -29.52
CA ARG A 124 22.25 50.28 -30.31
C ARG A 124 22.00 51.45 -31.26
N ALA A 125 20.87 51.45 -31.97
CA ALA A 125 20.48 52.55 -32.85
C ALA A 125 20.29 53.87 -32.09
N SER A 126 19.69 53.81 -30.89
CA SER A 126 19.55 54.97 -30.00
C SER A 126 20.91 55.50 -29.53
N ALA A 127 21.80 54.61 -29.08
CA ALA A 127 23.14 54.98 -28.64
C ALA A 127 23.99 55.58 -29.78
N GLU A 128 23.90 55.05 -31.00
CA GLU A 128 24.58 55.63 -32.16
C GLU A 128 24.07 57.04 -32.51
N ALA A 129 22.75 57.26 -32.42
CA ALA A 129 22.17 58.57 -32.65
C ALA A 129 22.64 59.59 -31.60
N GLU A 130 22.68 59.20 -30.33
CA GLU A 130 23.17 60.03 -29.23
C GLU A 130 24.66 60.35 -29.39
N LEU A 131 25.50 59.36 -29.69
CA LEU A 131 26.93 59.53 -29.93
C LEU A 131 27.20 60.48 -31.11
N ARG A 132 26.45 60.38 -32.21
CA ARG A 132 26.59 61.32 -33.34
C ARG A 132 26.26 62.76 -32.95
N GLY A 133 25.25 62.96 -32.10
CA GLY A 133 24.91 64.26 -31.53
C GLY A 133 26.06 64.83 -30.69
N GLN A 134 26.54 64.06 -29.72
CA GLN A 134 27.64 64.46 -28.83
C GLN A 134 28.94 64.74 -29.60
N VAL A 135 29.28 63.93 -30.61
CA VAL A 135 30.47 64.15 -31.45
C VAL A 135 30.34 65.44 -32.28
N SER A 136 29.15 65.75 -32.81
CA SER A 136 28.93 66.98 -33.58
C SER A 136 29.06 68.24 -32.72
N GLU A 137 28.59 68.16 -31.48
CA GLU A 137 28.74 69.22 -30.49
C GLU A 137 30.21 69.43 -30.09
N LEU A 138 30.92 68.35 -29.74
CA LEU A 138 32.35 68.38 -29.41
C LEU A 138 33.22 68.87 -30.58
N ALA A 139 32.90 68.47 -31.82
CA ALA A 139 33.59 68.94 -33.01
C ALA A 139 33.38 70.45 -33.25
N SER A 140 32.16 70.94 -33.02
CA SER A 140 31.83 72.37 -33.13
C SER A 140 32.53 73.21 -32.06
N GLU A 141 32.61 72.70 -30.83
CA GLU A 141 33.35 73.33 -29.72
C GLU A 141 34.85 73.41 -30.05
N LEU A 142 35.45 72.31 -30.52
CA LEU A 142 36.86 72.28 -30.92
C LEU A 142 37.15 73.26 -32.07
N ALA A 143 36.29 73.28 -33.09
CA ALA A 143 36.43 74.21 -34.21
C ALA A 143 36.33 75.68 -33.76
N SER A 144 35.41 76.00 -32.85
CA SER A 144 35.28 77.33 -32.26
C SER A 144 36.54 77.75 -31.50
N ARG A 145 37.15 76.84 -30.72
CA ARG A 145 38.41 77.10 -30.01
C ARG A 145 39.58 77.35 -30.98
N ILE A 146 39.70 76.59 -32.06
CA ILE A 146 40.79 76.76 -33.05
C ILE A 146 40.69 78.11 -33.79
N VAL A 147 39.47 78.55 -34.14
CA VAL A 147 39.26 79.83 -34.85
C VAL A 147 39.34 81.04 -33.89
N GLY A 148 38.98 80.85 -32.63
CA GLY A 148 38.99 81.88 -31.59
C GLY A 148 40.37 82.17 -31.00
N GLU A 149 41.36 81.29 -31.21
CA GLU A 149 42.73 81.52 -30.76
C GLU A 149 43.45 82.45 -31.77
N PRO A 150 43.86 83.68 -31.39
CA PRO A 150 44.58 84.55 -32.30
C PRO A 150 45.93 83.91 -32.65
N LEU A 151 46.18 83.69 -33.94
CA LEU A 151 47.51 83.37 -34.46
C LEU A 151 48.49 84.40 -33.92
N PRO A 152 49.56 84.01 -33.19
CA PRO A 152 50.61 84.95 -32.85
C PRO A 152 51.15 85.51 -34.15
N ALA A 153 50.90 86.80 -34.37
CA ALA A 153 51.33 87.51 -35.56
C ALA A 153 52.82 87.21 -35.76
N ALA A 154 53.16 86.63 -36.91
CA ALA A 154 54.54 86.39 -37.28
C ALA A 154 55.25 87.74 -37.42
N THR A 155 55.81 88.23 -36.33
CA THR A 155 56.78 89.32 -36.28
C THR A 155 58.14 88.77 -36.71
N GLY A 156 58.23 88.43 -38.00
CA GLY A 156 59.49 88.25 -38.72
C GLY A 156 59.89 89.55 -39.42
N SER A 157 60.17 90.59 -38.64
CA SER A 157 60.89 91.78 -39.10
C SER A 157 62.35 91.38 -39.34
N GLY A 158 62.66 90.99 -40.58
CA GLY A 158 64.02 90.78 -41.06
C GLY A 158 64.56 92.08 -41.64
N ARG A 159 65.70 92.52 -41.10
CA ARG A 159 66.69 93.33 -41.82
C ARG A 159 67.24 92.55 -43.00
#